data_AF-A0A5C6CRW1-F1
#
_entry.id   AF-A0A5C6CRW1-F1
#
_cell.length_a   1.000
_cell.length_b   1.000
_cell.length_c   1.000
_cell.angle_alpha   90.00
_cell.angle_beta   90.00
_cell.angle_gamma   90.00
#
_symmetry.space_group_name_H-M   'P 1'
#
loop_
_entity.id
_entity.type
_entity.pdbx_description
1 polymer ?
#
loop_
_entity_poly.entity_id
_entity_poly.type
_entity_poly.pdbx_seq_one_letter_code
_entity_poly.pdbx_strand_id
1 'polypeptide(L)'
;MQQQRFRNSFVASILMLSCIAISSAHATLYTGSGESGFAGAVGASKMNWTDDGTTVTVNFTKGTSGNFSDSFVLYFDTGVSGRNAIGTLVNDRQDTNRSAISFMEASTGKILTLPAGFQASYAISINTGFGGLWSIPDTGSIGNNGLGFVAGVGNPSSASEASFNFSFNLSDIGLTPNSGAEIKFVGTYLNPFGGDGSLGFASNEGYGSGFTGANIGQNDFTFSGSPLSYIASVPEPSAFLFGGLVCSVLGANYIRKWMQQKSA
;
A
#
# COMPACT_ATOMS: atom_id res chain seq x y z
N MET A 1 26.36 -33.63 47.92
CA MET A 1 27.07 -32.77 46.95
C MET A 1 26.59 -32.88 45.48
N GLN A 2 25.60 -33.72 45.13
CA GLN A 2 25.07 -33.79 43.76
C GLN A 2 23.86 -32.88 43.47
N GLN A 3 23.09 -32.48 44.49
CA GLN A 3 21.87 -31.66 44.30
C GLN A 3 22.14 -30.20 43.87
N GLN A 4 23.34 -29.68 44.09
CA GLN A 4 23.67 -28.28 43.82
C GLN A 4 24.11 -28.03 42.37
N ARG A 5 24.44 -29.10 41.62
CA ARG A 5 24.85 -29.02 40.21
C ARG A 5 23.68 -28.93 39.23
N PHE A 6 22.50 -29.44 39.60
CA PHE A 6 21.31 -29.40 38.74
C PHE A 6 20.63 -28.02 38.68
N ARG A 7 20.79 -27.17 39.71
CA ARG A 7 20.18 -25.83 39.76
C ARG A 7 20.86 -24.81 38.83
N ASN A 8 22.12 -25.03 38.46
CA ASN A 8 22.88 -24.07 37.65
C ASN A 8 22.74 -24.28 36.13
N SER A 9 22.37 -25.49 35.68
CA SER A 9 22.15 -25.77 34.25
C SER A 9 20.76 -25.33 33.76
N PHE A 10 19.79 -25.20 34.67
CA PHE A 10 18.43 -24.79 34.33
C PHE A 10 18.30 -23.27 34.08
N VAL A 11 19.13 -22.46 34.74
CA VAL A 11 19.11 -20.99 34.60
C VAL A 11 19.79 -20.53 33.29
N ALA A 12 20.77 -21.28 32.79
CA ALA A 12 21.48 -20.95 31.55
C ALA A 12 20.65 -21.21 30.27
N SER A 13 19.69 -22.13 30.31
CA SER A 13 18.87 -22.49 29.14
C SER A 13 17.66 -21.56 28.94
N ILE A 14 17.20 -20.87 29.99
CA ILE A 14 16.06 -19.93 29.92
C ILE A 14 16.47 -18.56 29.36
N LEU A 15 17.76 -18.20 29.37
CA LEU A 15 18.26 -16.92 28.83
C LEU A 15 18.62 -16.93 27.33
N MET A 16 18.67 -18.09 26.67
CA MET A 16 18.95 -18.19 25.23
C MET A 16 17.70 -18.14 24.33
N LEU A 17 16.48 -18.14 24.90
CA LEU A 17 15.23 -18.29 24.14
C LEU A 17 14.44 -16.99 23.93
N SER A 18 14.99 -15.82 24.26
CA SER A 18 14.27 -14.54 24.24
C SER A 18 14.68 -13.55 23.14
N CYS A 19 15.56 -13.93 22.21
CA CYS A 19 15.90 -13.10 21.04
C CYS A 19 15.17 -13.54 19.77
N ILE A 20 13.87 -13.83 19.86
CA ILE A 20 13.01 -13.79 18.68
C ILE A 20 12.86 -12.31 18.35
N ALA A 21 13.60 -11.84 17.35
CA ALA A 21 13.39 -10.53 16.76
C ALA A 21 11.95 -10.53 16.19
N ILE A 22 11.03 -9.96 16.95
CA ILE A 22 9.68 -9.66 16.47
C ILE A 22 9.88 -8.50 15.51
N SER A 23 9.97 -8.77 14.21
CA SER A 23 9.75 -7.74 13.20
C SER A 23 8.34 -7.20 13.45
N SER A 24 8.24 -5.98 13.97
CA SER A 24 6.95 -5.31 14.13
C SER A 24 6.44 -5.02 12.72
N ALA A 25 5.60 -5.90 12.18
CA ALA A 25 4.80 -5.58 11.02
C ALA A 25 3.95 -4.37 11.39
N HIS A 26 4.28 -3.20 10.83
CA HIS A 26 3.52 -1.98 11.01
C HIS A 26 2.25 -2.09 10.17
N ALA A 27 1.09 -1.86 10.79
CA ALA A 27 -0.20 -1.88 10.11
C ALA A 27 -0.81 -0.48 10.17
N THR A 28 -1.10 0.12 9.02
CA THR A 28 -1.82 1.40 8.93
C THR A 28 -3.21 1.19 8.34
N LEU A 29 -4.22 1.68 9.02
CA LEU A 29 -5.61 1.61 8.58
C LEU A 29 -6.02 2.91 7.87
N TYR A 30 -6.52 2.78 6.65
CA TYR A 30 -7.17 3.86 5.92
C TYR A 30 -8.64 3.54 5.72
N THR A 31 -9.51 4.52 5.92
CA THR A 31 -10.95 4.43 5.66
C THR A 31 -11.29 5.16 4.37
N GLY A 32 -12.27 4.63 3.63
CA GLY A 32 -12.80 5.31 2.45
C GLY A 32 -13.49 6.64 2.79
N SER A 33 -13.98 7.34 1.77
CA SER A 33 -14.59 8.66 1.87
C SER A 33 -15.85 8.76 2.76
N GLY A 34 -16.45 7.62 3.13
CA GLY A 34 -17.74 7.53 3.82
C GLY A 34 -18.95 7.65 2.88
N GLU A 35 -18.72 7.90 1.60
CA GLU A 35 -19.77 8.07 0.59
C GLU A 35 -20.34 6.74 0.08
N SER A 36 -21.41 6.81 -0.71
CA SER A 36 -22.14 5.61 -1.17
C SER A 36 -22.72 5.71 -2.57
N GLY A 37 -22.15 6.56 -3.43
CA GLY A 37 -22.71 6.83 -4.74
C GLY A 37 -22.77 5.62 -5.68
N PHE A 38 -21.91 4.60 -5.46
CA PHE A 38 -21.92 3.27 -6.07
C PHE A 38 -22.28 2.18 -5.03
N ALA A 39 -23.27 2.49 -4.18
CA ALA A 39 -23.77 1.63 -3.11
C ALA A 39 -22.79 1.36 -1.94
N GLY A 40 -21.70 2.12 -1.83
CA GLY A 40 -20.81 2.14 -0.67
C GLY A 40 -19.76 1.05 -0.64
N ALA A 41 -19.49 0.39 -1.78
CA ALA A 41 -18.48 -0.65 -1.86
C ALA A 41 -17.08 -0.14 -1.46
N VAL A 42 -16.70 1.06 -1.92
CA VAL A 42 -15.41 1.69 -1.63
C VAL A 42 -15.53 2.81 -0.60
N GLY A 43 -16.60 3.60 -0.61
CA GLY A 43 -16.72 4.74 0.31
C GLY A 43 -16.78 4.32 1.77
N ALA A 44 -17.45 3.21 2.10
CA ALA A 44 -17.46 2.64 3.46
C ALA A 44 -16.37 1.56 3.69
N SER A 45 -15.40 1.43 2.79
CA SER A 45 -14.37 0.41 2.85
C SER A 45 -13.20 0.76 3.78
N LYS A 46 -12.35 -0.23 4.03
CA LYS A 46 -11.12 -0.13 4.82
C LYS A 46 -9.97 -0.77 4.06
N MET A 47 -8.81 -0.12 4.09
CA MET A 47 -7.55 -0.72 3.65
C MET A 47 -6.61 -0.82 4.85
N ASN A 48 -6.21 -2.03 5.20
CA ASN A 48 -5.16 -2.28 6.17
C ASN A 48 -3.85 -2.54 5.44
N TRP A 49 -2.94 -1.58 5.46
CA TRP A 49 -1.64 -1.63 4.80
C TRP A 49 -0.60 -2.17 5.77
N THR A 50 0.15 -3.16 5.32
CA THR A 50 1.26 -3.77 6.05
C THR A 50 2.44 -3.95 5.11
N ASP A 51 3.65 -4.01 5.64
CA ASP A 51 4.82 -4.35 4.83
C ASP A 51 5.88 -5.09 5.64
N ASP A 52 6.81 -5.74 4.93
CA ASP A 52 7.98 -6.44 5.48
C ASP A 52 9.31 -5.72 5.19
N GLY A 53 9.23 -4.45 4.79
CA GLY A 53 10.35 -3.63 4.33
C GLY A 53 10.63 -3.78 2.84
N THR A 54 10.02 -4.75 2.15
CA THR A 54 10.23 -4.99 0.72
C THR A 54 8.92 -4.98 -0.07
N THR A 55 7.88 -5.61 0.48
CA THR A 55 6.59 -5.81 -0.15
C THR A 55 5.53 -5.16 0.70
N VAL A 56 4.72 -4.29 0.08
CA VAL A 56 3.50 -3.77 0.71
C VAL A 56 2.37 -4.74 0.41
N THR A 57 1.67 -5.19 1.44
CA THR A 57 0.43 -5.97 1.35
C THR A 57 -0.71 -5.17 1.92
N VAL A 58 -1.76 -5.00 1.11
CA VAL A 58 -2.98 -4.30 1.49
C VAL A 58 -4.13 -5.29 1.57
N ASN A 59 -4.73 -5.40 2.75
CA ASN A 59 -6.01 -6.06 2.91
C ASN A 59 -7.12 -5.02 2.72
N PHE A 60 -7.85 -5.13 1.61
CA PHE A 60 -9.02 -4.32 1.34
C PHE A 60 -10.26 -5.04 1.88
N THR A 61 -11.03 -4.37 2.73
CA THR A 61 -12.36 -4.82 3.20
C THR A 61 -13.42 -3.87 2.67
N LYS A 62 -14.30 -4.40 1.82
CA LYS A 62 -15.38 -3.66 1.16
C LYS A 62 -16.41 -3.15 2.18
N GLY A 63 -17.12 -2.08 1.85
CA GLY A 63 -18.33 -1.71 2.57
C GLY A 63 -19.42 -2.79 2.50
N THR A 64 -20.35 -2.76 3.45
CA THR A 64 -21.34 -3.83 3.66
C THR A 64 -22.53 -3.77 2.71
N SER A 65 -22.80 -2.64 2.06
CA SER A 65 -24.04 -2.38 1.31
C SER A 65 -23.95 -2.56 -0.21
N GLY A 66 -22.76 -2.58 -0.81
CA GLY A 66 -22.59 -2.57 -2.27
C GLY A 66 -21.55 -3.57 -2.78
N ASN A 67 -21.63 -3.98 -4.05
CA ASN A 67 -20.65 -4.88 -4.68
C ASN A 67 -19.47 -4.09 -5.28
N PHE A 68 -18.28 -4.70 -5.32
CA PHE A 68 -17.09 -4.17 -5.98
C PHE A 68 -17.13 -4.47 -7.48
N SER A 69 -18.12 -3.88 -8.15
CA SER A 69 -18.44 -4.16 -9.56
C SER A 69 -17.62 -3.34 -10.56
N ASP A 70 -16.98 -2.26 -10.11
CA ASP A 70 -16.30 -1.29 -10.95
C ASP A 70 -14.80 -1.28 -10.69
N SER A 71 -14.08 -0.30 -11.25
CA SER A 71 -12.62 -0.21 -11.12
C SER A 71 -12.24 0.74 -10.00
N PHE A 72 -11.46 0.24 -9.06
CA PHE A 72 -10.78 1.04 -8.06
C PHE A 72 -9.38 1.37 -8.53
N VAL A 73 -8.99 2.63 -8.37
CA VAL A 73 -7.66 3.11 -8.75
C VAL A 73 -7.01 3.76 -7.54
N LEU A 74 -5.75 3.43 -7.30
CA LEU A 74 -4.86 4.14 -6.37
C LEU A 74 -3.76 4.80 -7.20
N TYR A 75 -3.60 6.12 -7.08
CA TYR A 75 -2.48 6.86 -7.65
C TYR A 75 -1.41 7.02 -6.59
N PHE A 76 -0.14 6.86 -6.97
CA PHE A 76 1.02 6.94 -6.09
C PHE A 76 1.97 8.05 -6.48
N ASP A 77 2.36 8.83 -5.48
CA ASP A 77 3.52 9.71 -5.51
C ASP A 77 4.60 9.10 -4.62
N THR A 78 5.72 8.79 -5.25
CA THR A 78 6.89 8.12 -4.65
C THR A 78 8.13 9.01 -4.63
N GLY A 79 7.98 10.30 -4.96
CA GLY A 79 9.08 11.24 -5.19
C GLY A 79 9.70 11.14 -6.59
N VAL A 80 9.29 10.17 -7.41
CA VAL A 80 9.59 10.12 -8.85
C VAL A 80 8.72 11.14 -9.57
N SER A 81 9.26 11.83 -10.58
CA SER A 81 8.49 12.74 -11.45
C SER A 81 7.27 12.03 -12.04
N GLY A 82 6.14 12.73 -12.05
CA GLY A 82 4.85 12.18 -12.42
C GLY A 82 3.86 13.26 -12.84
N ARG A 83 2.61 12.88 -13.02
CA ARG A 83 1.54 13.81 -13.41
C ARG A 83 0.90 14.46 -12.19
N ASN A 84 0.61 15.75 -12.25
CA ASN A 84 -0.23 16.44 -11.27
C ASN A 84 -1.73 16.43 -11.64
N ALA A 85 -2.05 15.96 -12.84
CA ALA A 85 -3.41 15.79 -13.32
C ALA A 85 -3.51 14.63 -14.30
N ILE A 86 -4.64 13.94 -14.28
CA ILE A 86 -4.98 12.82 -15.17
C ILE A 86 -6.21 13.23 -16.01
N GLY A 87 -6.31 12.77 -17.25
CA GLY A 87 -7.39 13.15 -18.17
C GLY A 87 -6.88 13.53 -19.55
N THR A 88 -7.00 14.80 -19.98
CA THR A 88 -6.75 15.27 -21.36
C THR A 88 -5.47 14.75 -22.04
N LEU A 89 -4.38 14.55 -21.31
CA LEU A 89 -3.11 14.02 -21.84
C LEU A 89 -2.85 12.54 -21.50
N VAL A 90 -3.71 11.93 -20.68
CA VAL A 90 -3.65 10.53 -20.24
C VAL A 90 -4.92 9.82 -20.68
N ASN A 91 -4.90 9.15 -21.83
CA ASN A 91 -6.07 8.54 -22.46
C ASN A 91 -5.78 7.13 -22.97
N ASP A 92 -5.41 6.23 -22.05
CA ASP A 92 -5.20 4.82 -22.35
C ASP A 92 -6.51 4.05 -22.14
N ARG A 93 -7.19 3.71 -23.23
CA ARG A 93 -8.47 2.98 -23.23
C ARG A 93 -8.34 1.54 -23.71
N GLN A 94 -7.12 0.99 -23.71
CA GLN A 94 -6.91 -0.37 -24.21
C GLN A 94 -7.76 -1.40 -23.43
N ASP A 95 -7.87 -1.22 -22.12
CA ASP A 95 -8.63 -2.08 -21.23
C ASP A 95 -9.28 -1.29 -20.10
N THR A 96 -10.14 -1.95 -19.34
CA THR A 96 -10.91 -1.35 -18.23
C THR A 96 -10.01 -0.71 -17.19
N ASN A 97 -8.91 -1.34 -16.78
CA ASN A 97 -8.07 -0.83 -15.70
C ASN A 97 -7.23 0.37 -16.16
N ARG A 98 -6.67 0.32 -17.38
CA ARG A 98 -5.99 1.48 -17.99
C ARG A 98 -6.93 2.64 -18.22
N SER A 99 -8.16 2.36 -18.66
CA SER A 99 -9.18 3.39 -18.85
C SER A 99 -9.64 3.99 -17.52
N ALA A 100 -9.61 3.22 -16.43
CA ALA A 100 -9.88 3.74 -15.10
C ALA A 100 -8.75 4.65 -14.60
N ILE A 101 -7.48 4.25 -14.81
CA ILE A 101 -6.28 5.06 -14.50
C ILE A 101 -6.24 6.35 -15.31
N SER A 102 -6.76 6.34 -16.53
CA SER A 102 -6.85 7.53 -17.38
C SER A 102 -7.91 8.53 -16.92
N PHE A 103 -8.67 8.19 -15.87
CA PHE A 103 -9.77 8.98 -15.34
C PHE A 103 -10.71 9.46 -16.44
N MET A 104 -11.35 8.50 -17.10
CA MET A 104 -12.33 8.72 -18.17
C MET A 104 -11.68 9.24 -19.47
N GLU A 105 -12.48 9.36 -20.54
CA GLU A 105 -11.98 9.62 -21.90
C GLU A 105 -11.52 11.07 -22.10
N ALA A 106 -10.31 11.29 -22.64
CA ALA A 106 -9.80 12.63 -22.92
C ALA A 106 -10.64 13.44 -23.93
N SER A 107 -11.42 12.78 -24.81
CA SER A 107 -12.34 13.47 -25.73
C SER A 107 -13.46 14.23 -25.01
N THR A 108 -13.74 13.86 -23.75
CA THR A 108 -14.69 14.58 -22.90
C THR A 108 -14.09 15.83 -22.27
N GLY A 109 -12.77 16.03 -22.36
CA GLY A 109 -12.04 17.18 -21.82
C GLY A 109 -11.92 17.20 -20.29
N LYS A 110 -12.19 16.08 -19.62
CA LYS A 110 -12.25 16.02 -18.16
C LYS A 110 -10.89 15.86 -17.52
N ILE A 111 -10.79 16.36 -16.31
CA ILE A 111 -9.54 16.40 -15.56
C ILE A 111 -9.78 15.92 -14.12
N LEU A 112 -8.97 14.94 -13.71
CA LEU A 112 -8.68 14.67 -12.32
C LEU A 112 -7.49 15.52 -11.89
N THR A 113 -7.73 16.51 -11.04
CA THR A 113 -6.69 17.31 -10.41
C THR A 113 -6.26 16.64 -9.11
N LEU A 114 -4.98 16.25 -9.05
CA LEU A 114 -4.39 15.59 -7.88
C LEU A 114 -4.05 16.62 -6.78
N PRO A 115 -3.83 16.19 -5.53
CA PRO A 115 -3.49 17.11 -4.44
C PRO A 115 -2.31 18.03 -4.77
N ALA A 116 -2.28 19.21 -4.18
CA ALA A 116 -1.15 20.13 -4.36
C ALA A 116 0.17 19.47 -3.93
N GLY A 117 1.19 19.53 -4.81
CA GLY A 117 2.50 18.91 -4.58
C GLY A 117 2.55 17.40 -4.81
N PHE A 118 1.45 16.78 -5.22
CA PHE A 118 1.38 15.36 -5.56
C PHE A 118 1.71 15.13 -7.05
N GLN A 119 2.59 14.17 -7.33
CA GLN A 119 2.92 13.73 -8.68
C GLN A 119 2.69 12.22 -8.84
N ALA A 120 1.61 11.84 -9.53
CA ALA A 120 1.31 10.45 -9.85
C ALA A 120 2.35 9.89 -10.83
N SER A 121 3.26 9.07 -10.34
CA SER A 121 4.26 8.34 -11.13
C SER A 121 3.86 6.89 -11.38
N TYR A 122 3.01 6.34 -10.51
CA TYR A 122 2.45 5.00 -10.63
C TYR A 122 0.97 4.98 -10.28
N ALA A 123 0.26 3.97 -10.74
CA ALA A 123 -1.08 3.67 -10.28
C ALA A 123 -1.35 2.17 -10.21
N ILE A 124 -2.09 1.76 -9.20
CA ILE A 124 -2.74 0.45 -9.13
C ILE A 124 -4.17 0.61 -9.61
N SER A 125 -4.64 -0.31 -10.46
CA SER A 125 -6.06 -0.42 -10.79
C SER A 125 -6.53 -1.86 -10.65
N ILE A 126 -7.65 -2.03 -9.93
CA ILE A 126 -8.22 -3.31 -9.55
C ILE A 126 -9.71 -3.31 -9.89
N ASN A 127 -10.14 -4.38 -10.53
CA ASN A 127 -11.55 -4.73 -10.72
C ASN A 127 -11.76 -6.20 -10.33
N THR A 128 -12.96 -6.73 -10.53
CA THR A 128 -13.18 -8.17 -10.37
C THR A 128 -12.47 -8.94 -11.48
N GLY A 129 -11.55 -9.83 -11.09
CA GLY A 129 -10.83 -10.71 -12.02
C GLY A 129 -9.41 -10.26 -12.39
N PHE A 130 -9.07 -8.97 -12.26
CA PHE A 130 -7.70 -8.52 -12.47
C PHE A 130 -7.34 -7.25 -11.68
N GLY A 131 -6.11 -7.23 -11.16
CA GLY A 131 -5.49 -6.06 -10.57
C GLY A 131 -4.05 -5.93 -11.04
N GLY A 132 -3.67 -4.72 -11.46
CA GLY A 132 -2.33 -4.43 -11.94
C GLY A 132 -1.74 -3.16 -11.35
N LEU A 133 -0.43 -3.03 -11.51
CA LEU A 133 0.37 -1.85 -11.27
C LEU A 133 0.89 -1.32 -12.61
N TRP A 134 0.77 -0.02 -12.82
CA TRP A 134 1.24 0.68 -14.01
C TRP A 134 2.11 1.87 -13.64
N SER A 135 3.13 2.16 -14.46
CA SER A 135 3.84 3.43 -14.46
C SER A 135 3.12 4.45 -15.34
N ILE A 136 3.17 5.71 -14.91
CA ILE A 136 2.56 6.85 -15.58
C ILE A 136 3.70 7.75 -16.08
N PRO A 137 3.95 7.81 -17.40
CA PRO A 137 4.87 8.78 -17.98
C PRO A 137 4.56 10.20 -17.54
N ASP A 138 5.56 10.95 -17.07
CA ASP A 138 5.42 12.29 -16.50
C ASP A 138 5.00 13.37 -17.51
N THR A 139 5.28 13.16 -18.79
CA THR A 139 5.12 14.13 -19.87
C THR A 139 4.60 13.48 -21.16
N GLY A 140 4.18 14.32 -22.11
CA GLY A 140 3.64 13.88 -23.40
C GLY A 140 2.17 13.43 -23.35
N SER A 141 1.66 12.97 -24.49
CA SER A 141 0.32 12.36 -24.60
C SER A 141 0.42 10.84 -24.51
N ILE A 142 -0.43 10.24 -23.70
CA ILE A 142 -0.55 8.80 -23.50
C ILE A 142 -1.83 8.36 -24.19
N GLY A 143 -1.69 7.51 -25.22
CA GLY A 143 -2.83 6.84 -25.88
C GLY A 143 -2.99 5.40 -25.40
N ASN A 144 -3.74 4.59 -26.16
CA ASN A 144 -3.91 3.17 -25.88
C ASN A 144 -2.55 2.44 -25.77
N ASN A 145 -2.40 1.61 -24.74
CA ASN A 145 -1.15 0.93 -24.34
C ASN A 145 -0.02 1.86 -23.93
N GLY A 146 -0.28 3.14 -23.68
CA GLY A 146 0.73 4.11 -23.30
C GLY A 146 1.15 4.02 -21.83
N LEU A 147 0.31 3.50 -20.93
CA LEU A 147 0.72 3.27 -19.53
C LEU A 147 1.68 2.06 -19.46
N GLY A 148 2.77 2.14 -18.71
CA GLY A 148 3.71 1.02 -18.62
C GLY A 148 3.19 -0.03 -17.66
N PHE A 149 2.83 -1.24 -18.11
CA PHE A 149 2.48 -2.31 -17.17
C PHE A 149 3.74 -2.74 -16.41
N VAL A 150 3.63 -2.83 -15.08
CA VAL A 150 4.75 -3.20 -14.20
C VAL A 150 4.55 -4.61 -13.66
N ALA A 151 3.43 -4.85 -12.97
CA ALA A 151 3.16 -6.12 -12.30
C ALA A 151 1.67 -6.36 -12.07
N GLY A 152 1.28 -7.62 -11.89
CA GLY A 152 -0.04 -7.97 -11.33
C GLY A 152 0.03 -7.86 -9.81
N VAL A 153 -1.02 -7.31 -9.18
CA VAL A 153 -1.03 -7.05 -7.73
C VAL A 153 -2.01 -7.92 -6.95
N GLY A 154 -2.95 -8.59 -7.62
CA GLY A 154 -4.05 -9.32 -6.99
C GLY A 154 -5.38 -8.57 -7.09
N ASN A 155 -6.48 -9.29 -6.85
CA ASN A 155 -7.84 -8.81 -7.08
C ASN A 155 -8.85 -9.68 -6.33
N PRO A 156 -10.10 -9.20 -6.13
CA PRO A 156 -11.17 -10.07 -5.69
C PRO A 156 -11.54 -11.07 -6.79
N SER A 157 -11.92 -12.26 -6.37
CA SER A 157 -12.45 -13.33 -7.24
C SER A 157 -13.90 -13.10 -7.65
N SER A 158 -14.63 -12.33 -6.85
CA SER A 158 -16.02 -11.93 -7.08
C SER A 158 -16.28 -10.53 -6.53
N ALA A 159 -17.16 -9.76 -7.18
CA ALA A 159 -17.59 -8.45 -6.71
C ALA A 159 -18.29 -8.49 -5.33
N SER A 160 -18.77 -9.66 -4.90
CA SER A 160 -19.41 -9.86 -3.59
C SER A 160 -18.43 -10.21 -2.47
N GLU A 161 -17.15 -10.42 -2.79
CA GLU A 161 -16.13 -10.79 -1.80
C GLU A 161 -16.00 -9.68 -0.74
N ALA A 162 -16.06 -10.07 0.54
CA ALA A 162 -16.06 -9.11 1.64
C ALA A 162 -14.70 -8.42 1.78
N SER A 163 -13.62 -9.15 1.48
CA SER A 163 -12.25 -8.67 1.56
C SER A 163 -11.34 -9.41 0.60
N PHE A 164 -10.36 -8.73 0.04
CA PHE A 164 -9.31 -9.34 -0.77
C PHE A 164 -7.96 -8.69 -0.46
N ASN A 165 -6.87 -9.36 -0.83
CA ASN A 165 -5.52 -8.82 -0.71
C ASN A 165 -4.99 -8.39 -2.07
N PHE A 166 -4.21 -7.32 -2.08
CA PHE A 166 -3.31 -7.00 -3.18
C PHE A 166 -1.96 -6.56 -2.62
N SER A 167 -0.90 -6.74 -3.39
CA SER A 167 0.47 -6.49 -2.97
C SER A 167 1.36 -6.04 -4.11
N PHE A 168 2.39 -5.25 -3.78
CA PHE A 168 3.40 -4.79 -4.73
C PHE A 168 4.74 -4.61 -4.03
N ASN A 169 5.84 -4.73 -4.77
CA ASN A 169 7.16 -4.46 -4.23
C ASN A 169 7.46 -2.96 -4.24
N LEU A 170 8.19 -2.48 -3.24
CA LEU A 170 8.65 -1.09 -3.22
C LEU A 170 9.54 -0.76 -4.43
N SER A 171 10.33 -1.74 -4.88
CA SER A 171 11.17 -1.59 -6.08
C SER A 171 10.36 -1.36 -7.35
N ASP A 172 9.14 -1.90 -7.43
CA ASP A 172 8.28 -1.79 -8.63
C ASP A 172 7.74 -0.37 -8.81
N ILE A 173 7.73 0.43 -7.73
CA ILE A 173 7.32 1.84 -7.73
C ILE A 173 8.52 2.79 -7.55
N GLY A 174 9.72 2.30 -7.82
CA GLY A 174 10.96 3.09 -7.81
C GLY A 174 11.47 3.45 -6.41
N LEU A 175 10.97 2.79 -5.36
CA LEU A 175 11.43 2.98 -3.98
C LEU A 175 12.48 1.93 -3.60
N THR A 176 13.46 2.36 -2.83
CA THR A 176 14.46 1.46 -2.27
C THR A 176 13.84 0.66 -1.12
N PRO A 177 13.84 -0.68 -1.16
CA PRO A 177 13.40 -1.48 -0.03
C PRO A 177 14.16 -1.13 1.25
N ASN A 178 13.52 -1.29 2.40
CA ASN A 178 14.11 -1.15 3.73
C ASN A 178 14.61 0.28 4.06
N SER A 179 14.20 1.29 3.30
CA SER A 179 14.74 2.65 3.45
C SER A 179 13.86 3.59 4.28
N GLY A 180 12.67 3.16 4.70
CA GLY A 180 11.72 4.06 5.36
C GLY A 180 11.08 5.06 4.40
N ALA A 181 11.02 4.71 3.11
CA ALA A 181 10.45 5.57 2.09
C ALA A 181 8.96 5.83 2.33
N GLU A 182 8.54 7.05 2.03
CA GLU A 182 7.14 7.46 2.08
C GLU A 182 6.46 7.17 0.74
N ILE A 183 5.27 6.56 0.80
CA ILE A 183 4.32 6.44 -0.30
C ILE A 183 3.18 7.39 -0.01
N LYS A 184 2.96 8.37 -0.88
CA LYS A 184 1.76 9.21 -0.85
C LYS A 184 0.75 8.66 -1.83
N PHE A 185 -0.53 8.67 -1.47
CA PHE A 185 -1.57 8.16 -2.35
C PHE A 185 -2.93 8.84 -2.21
N VAL A 186 -3.72 8.69 -3.27
CA VAL A 186 -5.16 8.99 -3.33
C VAL A 186 -5.85 7.91 -4.15
N GLY A 187 -7.16 7.74 -4.00
CA GLY A 187 -7.89 6.70 -4.71
C GLY A 187 -9.26 7.12 -5.22
N THR A 188 -9.65 6.60 -6.37
CA THR A 188 -10.95 6.84 -7.02
C THR A 188 -11.64 5.52 -7.35
N TYR A 189 -12.96 5.50 -7.30
CA TYR A 189 -13.78 4.38 -7.77
C TYR A 189 -14.65 4.82 -8.94
N LEU A 190 -14.58 4.12 -10.06
CA LEU A 190 -15.29 4.51 -11.27
C LEU A 190 -15.60 3.34 -12.19
N ASN A 191 -16.66 3.50 -12.98
CA ASN A 191 -16.88 2.71 -14.17
C ASN A 191 -16.26 3.43 -15.37
N PRO A 192 -15.15 2.94 -15.96
CA PRO A 192 -14.45 3.66 -17.02
C PRO A 192 -15.18 3.70 -18.37
N PHE A 193 -16.19 2.84 -18.58
CA PHE A 193 -16.99 2.77 -19.80
C PHE A 193 -18.48 3.10 -19.57
N GLY A 194 -18.89 3.38 -18.33
CA GLY A 194 -20.29 3.64 -18.01
C GLY A 194 -21.21 2.43 -18.19
N GLY A 195 -22.53 2.66 -18.06
CA GLY A 195 -23.54 1.62 -18.25
C GLY A 195 -23.87 1.33 -19.72
N ASP A 196 -23.56 2.25 -20.63
CA ASP A 196 -23.81 2.15 -22.07
C ASP A 196 -22.54 1.88 -22.91
N GLY A 197 -21.39 1.73 -22.25
CA GLY A 197 -20.10 1.49 -22.90
C GLY A 197 -19.48 2.73 -23.55
N SER A 198 -20.12 3.90 -23.47
CA SER A 198 -19.71 5.08 -24.22
C SER A 198 -18.87 6.05 -23.39
N LEU A 199 -19.32 6.40 -22.18
CA LEU A 199 -18.70 7.41 -21.35
C LEU A 199 -18.51 6.89 -19.93
N GLY A 200 -17.29 7.06 -19.40
CA GLY A 200 -17.01 6.71 -18.02
C GLY A 200 -17.93 7.45 -17.04
N PHE A 201 -18.00 6.96 -15.81
CA PHE A 201 -18.77 7.56 -14.74
C PHE A 201 -18.03 7.35 -13.42
N ALA A 202 -17.61 8.44 -12.79
CA ALA A 202 -16.89 8.40 -11.53
C ALA A 202 -17.85 8.45 -10.33
N SER A 203 -17.60 7.57 -9.36
CA SER A 203 -18.30 7.58 -8.08
C SER A 203 -17.81 8.73 -7.20
N ASN A 204 -18.59 9.12 -6.21
CA ASN A 204 -18.07 9.91 -5.08
C ASN A 204 -17.37 9.04 -4.00
N GLU A 205 -17.10 7.77 -4.31
CA GLU A 205 -16.39 6.85 -3.42
C GLU A 205 -14.90 6.78 -3.75
N GLY A 206 -14.04 6.78 -2.72
CA GLY A 206 -12.60 6.72 -2.90
C GLY A 206 -11.81 6.94 -1.61
N TYR A 207 -10.55 7.34 -1.77
CA TYR A 207 -9.61 7.61 -0.68
C TYR A 207 -8.93 8.97 -0.87
N GLY A 208 -8.86 9.76 0.20
CA GLY A 208 -8.44 11.16 0.15
C GLY A 208 -9.62 12.11 0.28
N SER A 209 -9.34 13.41 0.24
CA SER A 209 -10.33 14.47 0.47
C SER A 209 -10.89 15.05 -0.83
N GLY A 210 -12.15 15.50 -0.82
CA GLY A 210 -12.80 16.14 -1.98
C GLY A 210 -14.09 15.45 -2.40
N PHE A 211 -14.28 14.20 -1.99
CA PHE A 211 -15.53 13.47 -2.15
C PHE A 211 -16.63 14.11 -1.30
N THR A 212 -17.71 14.55 -1.94
CA THR A 212 -18.90 15.10 -1.26
C THR A 212 -20.15 14.82 -2.08
N GLY A 213 -21.28 14.57 -1.42
CA GLY A 213 -22.60 14.73 -2.02
C GLY A 213 -22.96 13.68 -3.08
N ALA A 214 -23.16 14.10 -4.33
CA ALA A 214 -23.54 13.20 -5.43
C ALA A 214 -22.30 12.62 -6.12
N ASN A 215 -22.50 11.58 -6.94
CA ASN A 215 -21.44 11.07 -7.82
C ASN A 215 -20.81 12.18 -8.65
N ILE A 216 -19.49 12.14 -8.78
CA ILE A 216 -18.72 13.01 -9.68
C ILE A 216 -19.27 12.87 -11.12
N GLY A 217 -19.63 11.65 -11.49
CA GLY A 217 -20.23 11.30 -12.76
C GLY A 217 -19.29 11.60 -13.90
N GLN A 218 -19.73 12.50 -14.77
CA GLN A 218 -18.97 12.97 -15.92
C GLN A 218 -18.48 14.41 -15.70
N ASN A 219 -18.03 14.77 -14.50
CA ASN A 219 -17.47 16.10 -14.23
C ASN A 219 -16.00 16.01 -13.88
N ASP A 220 -15.33 17.16 -13.91
CA ASP A 220 -13.99 17.28 -13.34
C ASP A 220 -14.01 16.96 -11.85
N PHE A 221 -12.90 16.42 -11.35
CA PHE A 221 -12.72 16.16 -9.93
C PHE A 221 -11.40 16.74 -9.45
N THR A 222 -11.41 17.30 -8.25
CA THR A 222 -10.22 17.85 -7.60
C THR A 222 -10.14 17.32 -6.19
N PHE A 223 -9.02 16.68 -5.85
CA PHE A 223 -8.72 16.38 -4.46
C PHE A 223 -8.43 17.68 -3.70
N SER A 224 -9.16 17.92 -2.60
CA SER A 224 -9.16 19.21 -1.90
C SER A 224 -8.27 19.27 -0.65
N GLY A 225 -7.58 18.18 -0.30
CA GLY A 225 -6.74 18.08 0.89
C GLY A 225 -5.40 17.40 0.60
N SER A 226 -4.60 17.22 1.64
CA SER A 226 -3.32 16.50 1.55
C SER A 226 -3.54 15.04 1.14
N PRO A 227 -2.60 14.44 0.38
CA PRO A 227 -2.64 13.01 0.09
C PRO A 227 -2.51 12.21 1.39
N LEU A 228 -3.00 10.96 1.35
CA LEU A 228 -2.72 9.98 2.40
C LEU A 228 -1.24 9.57 2.30
N SER A 229 -0.65 9.18 3.42
CA SER A 229 0.76 8.84 3.52
C SER A 229 0.96 7.51 4.25
N TYR A 230 1.83 6.66 3.71
CA TYR A 230 2.29 5.40 4.28
C TYR A 230 3.82 5.41 4.32
N ILE A 231 4.41 5.09 5.47
CA ILE A 231 5.86 4.97 5.63
C ILE A 231 6.21 3.49 5.67
N ALA A 232 6.97 3.02 4.67
CA ALA A 232 7.44 1.64 4.62
C ALA A 232 8.35 1.32 5.81
N SER A 233 8.32 0.09 6.31
CA SER A 233 9.16 -0.29 7.42
C SER A 233 10.64 -0.27 7.06
N VAL A 234 11.46 0.07 8.05
CA VAL A 234 12.91 -0.12 8.03
C VAL A 234 13.18 -1.34 8.90
N PRO A 235 13.97 -2.32 8.44
CA PRO A 235 14.48 -3.36 9.30
C PRO A 235 15.17 -2.70 10.48
N GLU A 236 14.66 -2.94 11.69
CA GLU A 236 15.32 -2.49 12.91
C GLU A 236 16.80 -2.89 12.82
N PRO A 237 17.75 -1.94 12.92
CA PRO A 237 19.16 -2.26 12.91
C PRO A 237 19.49 -3.01 14.20
N SER A 238 19.20 -4.31 14.20
CA SER A 238 19.80 -5.30 15.06
C SER A 238 19.73 -4.96 16.55
N ALA A 239 18.64 -5.35 17.22
CA ALA A 239 18.69 -5.69 18.65
C ALA A 239 19.83 -6.69 18.98
N PHE A 240 20.42 -7.33 17.96
CA PHE A 240 21.69 -8.05 18.01
C PHE A 240 22.90 -7.23 18.47
N LEU A 241 23.00 -5.93 18.17
CA LEU A 241 24.18 -5.15 18.58
C LEU A 241 24.19 -4.91 20.10
N PHE A 242 23.02 -4.67 20.70
CA PHE A 242 22.89 -4.49 22.15
C PHE A 242 22.72 -5.81 22.90
N GLY A 243 21.90 -6.74 22.38
CA GLY A 243 21.73 -8.08 22.95
C GLY A 243 23.01 -8.90 22.90
N GLY A 244 23.71 -8.88 21.77
CA GLY A 244 25.01 -9.57 21.60
C GLY A 244 26.11 -8.99 22.49
N LEU A 245 26.14 -7.68 22.69
CA LEU A 245 27.11 -7.04 23.58
C LEU A 245 26.82 -7.35 25.06
N VAL A 246 25.56 -7.34 25.48
CA VAL A 246 25.17 -7.71 26.85
C VAL A 246 25.44 -9.20 27.11
N CYS A 247 25.07 -10.09 26.19
CA CYS A 247 25.34 -11.52 26.31
C CYS A 247 26.84 -11.84 26.32
N SER A 248 27.66 -11.17 25.50
CA SER A 248 29.11 -11.37 25.49
C SER A 248 29.80 -10.85 26.75
N VAL A 249 29.37 -9.69 27.28
CA VAL A 249 29.91 -9.14 28.54
C VAL A 249 29.54 -10.03 29.74
N LEU A 250 28.29 -10.51 29.80
CA LEU A 250 27.85 -11.42 30.87
C LEU A 250 28.52 -12.79 30.76
N GLY A 251 28.64 -13.34 29.56
CA GLY A 251 29.36 -14.59 29.29
C GLY A 251 30.85 -14.50 29.64
N ALA A 252 31.52 -13.42 29.25
CA ALA A 252 32.93 -13.19 29.59
C ALA A 252 33.16 -13.05 31.10
N ASN A 253 32.28 -12.34 31.81
CA ASN A 253 32.33 -12.23 33.27
C ASN A 253 32.13 -13.58 33.98
N TYR A 254 31.22 -14.41 33.47
CA TYR A 254 30.99 -15.75 34.00
C TYR A 254 32.24 -16.65 33.85
N ILE A 255 32.84 -16.68 32.65
CA ILE A 255 34.05 -17.46 32.36
C ILE A 255 35.22 -16.99 33.23
N ARG A 256 35.40 -15.68 33.42
CA ARG A 256 36.45 -15.11 34.28
C ARG A 256 36.32 -15.57 35.73
N LYS A 257 35.12 -15.56 36.31
CA LYS A 257 34.87 -16.06 37.68
C LYS A 257 35.14 -17.55 37.82
N TRP A 258 34.77 -18.34 36.82
CA TRP A 258 35.04 -19.78 36.81
C TRP A 258 36.54 -20.10 36.79
N MET A 259 37.33 -19.35 36.00
CA MET A 259 38.78 -19.54 35.97
C MET A 259 39.43 -19.20 37.31
N GLN A 260 39.02 -18.10 37.96
CA GLN A 260 39.54 -17.70 39.28
C GLN A 260 39.31 -18.76 40.37
N GLN A 261 38.18 -19.48 40.32
CA GLN A 261 37.86 -20.54 41.28
C GLN A 261 38.64 -21.83 41.07
N LYS A 262 39.22 -22.06 39.87
CA LYS A 262 40.06 -23.23 39.59
C LYS A 262 41.54 -23.03 39.93
N SER A 263 41.97 -21.78 40.03
CA SER A 263 43.34 -21.38 40.33
C SER A 263 43.60 -21.13 41.83
N ALA A 264 42.60 -21.36 42.68
CA ALA A 264 42.69 -21.31 44.14
C ALA A 264 42.47 -22.72 44.70
#